data_AF-A0A9E5TTN7-F1
#
_entry.id   AF-A0A9E5TTN7-F1
#
_cell.length_a   1.000
_cell.length_b   1.000
_cell.length_c   1.000
_cell.angle_alpha   90.00
_cell.angle_beta   90.00
_cell.angle_gamma   90.00
#
_symmetry.space_group_name_H-M   'P 1'
#
loop_
_entity.id
_entity.type
_entity.pdbx_description
1 polymer ?
#
loop_
_entity_poly.entity_id
_entity_poly.type
_entity_poly.pdbx_seq_one_letter_code
_entity_poly.pdbx_strand_id
1 'polypeptide(L)' 'MYVECQRIVRDEGGVVIPMFANWIEAASEKLRFENPAGNLGMDGSRAAERWWFES' A
#
# COMPACT_ATOMS: atom_id res chain seq x y z
N MET A 1 -3.62 -19.75 19.94
CA MET A 1 -2.56 -19.30 18.99
C MET A 1 -2.75 -17.83 18.63
N TYR A 2 -3.74 -17.47 17.79
CA TYR A 2 -3.90 -16.08 17.31
C TYR A 2 -4.06 -15.04 18.45
N VAL A 3 -4.89 -15.34 19.46
CA VAL A 3 -5.14 -14.46 20.62
C VAL A 3 -3.87 -14.22 21.45
N GLU A 4 -3.11 -15.27 21.75
CA GLU A 4 -1.90 -15.16 22.57
C GLU A 4 -0.81 -14.37 21.83
N CYS A 5 -0.64 -14.59 20.52
CA CYS A 5 0.30 -13.82 19.71
C CYS A 5 -0.10 -12.33 19.65
N GLN A 6 -1.38 -12.02 19.50
CA GLN A 6 -1.86 -10.63 19.51
C GLN A 6 -1.66 -9.95 20.88
N ARG A 7 -1.83 -10.70 21.98
CA ARG A 7 -1.61 -10.17 23.34
C ARG A 7 -0.15 -9.82 23.58
N ILE A 8 0.79 -10.67 23.16
CA ILE A 8 2.23 -10.39 23.24
C ILE A 8 2.60 -9.15 22.40
N VAL A 9 2.14 -9.08 21.15
CA VAL A 9 2.42 -7.91 20.28
C VAL A 9 1.84 -6.62 20.87
N ARG A 10 0.69 -6.67 21.55
CA ARG A 10 0.07 -5.50 22.18
C ARG A 10 0.76 -5.07 23.47
N ASP A 11 1.00 -6.02 24.37
CA ASP A 11 1.42 -5.74 25.75
C ASP A 11 2.95 -5.62 25.86
N GLU A 12 3.69 -6.31 25.00
CA GLU A 12 5.15 -6.42 25.04
C GLU A 12 5.80 -5.88 23.73
N GLY A 13 5.01 -5.58 22.70
CA GLY A 13 5.51 -5.09 21.42
C GLY A 13 5.85 -3.60 21.45
N GLY A 14 7.15 -3.28 21.46
CA GLY A 14 7.67 -1.91 21.31
C GLY A 14 7.85 -1.46 19.85
N VAL A 15 7.07 -2.00 18.92
CA VAL A 15 7.25 -1.72 17.49
C VAL A 15 6.73 -0.33 17.15
N VAL A 16 7.56 0.49 16.48
CA VAL A 16 7.11 1.76 15.92
C VAL A 16 6.25 1.45 14.70
N ILE A 17 4.93 1.59 14.84
CA ILE A 17 3.99 1.46 13.73
C ILE A 17 3.83 2.85 13.10
N PRO A 18 4.37 3.10 11.90
CA PRO A 18 4.06 4.33 11.19
C PRO A 18 2.56 4.33 10.88
N MET A 19 1.82 5.22 11.53
CA MET A 19 0.38 5.43 11.34
C MET A 19 0.07 6.32 10.12
N PHE A 20 1.10 6.77 9.40
CA PHE A 20 1.01 7.63 8.23
C PHE A 20 1.25 6.82 6.95
N ALA A 21 0.83 7.38 5.81
CA ALA A 21 0.88 6.70 4.51
C ALA A 21 2.25 6.03 4.26
N ASN A 22 2.24 4.70 4.23
CA ASN A 22 3.45 3.88 4.17
C ASN A 22 4.07 3.89 2.76
N TRP A 23 3.27 4.20 1.73
CA TRP A 23 3.71 4.41 0.35
C TRP A 23 2.93 5.53 -0.30
N ILE A 24 3.67 6.51 -0.82
CA ILE A 24 3.16 7.63 -1.61
C ILE A 24 3.84 7.54 -2.97
N GLU A 25 3.03 7.51 -4.02
CA GLU A 25 3.52 7.46 -5.39
C GLU A 25 3.11 8.74 -6.12
N ALA A 26 4.01 9.23 -6.97
CA ALA A 26 3.74 10.38 -7.83
C ALA A 26 3.55 9.89 -9.27
N ALA A 27 2.51 10.37 -9.92
CA ALA A 27 2.23 10.09 -11.33
C ALA A 27 2.04 11.41 -12.09
N SER A 28 2.35 11.41 -13.38
CA SER A 28 2.07 12.53 -14.28
C SER A 28 0.55 12.74 -14.39
N GLU A 29 0.10 13.98 -14.51
CA GLU A 29 -1.31 14.32 -14.79
C GLU A 29 -1.81 13.76 -16.12
N LYS A 30 -0.91 13.31 -17.01
CA LYS A 30 -1.26 12.66 -18.28
C LYS A 30 -1.55 11.16 -18.13
N LEU A 31 -1.24 10.58 -16.97
CA LEU A 31 -1.42 9.16 -16.69
C LEU A 31 -2.82 8.94 -16.11
N ARG A 32 -3.53 7.94 -16.61
CA ARG A 32 -4.87 7.57 -16.18
C ARG A 32 -4.84 6.13 -15.66
N PHE A 33 -5.55 5.91 -14.57
CA PHE A 33 -5.70 4.62 -13.90
C PHE A 33 -7.02 4.61 -13.13
N GLU A 34 -7.59 3.42 -12.96
CA GLU A 34 -8.83 3.22 -12.20
C GLU A 34 -8.63 2.13 -11.14
N ASN A 35 -9.10 2.40 -9.92
CA ASN A 35 -9.09 1.47 -8.78
C ASN A 35 -7.74 0.74 -8.60
N PRO A 36 -6.65 1.47 -8.26
CA PRO A 36 -5.34 0.87 -8.07
C PRO A 36 -5.34 -0.08 -6.86
N ALA A 37 -4.56 -1.15 -6.94
CA ALA A 37 -4.39 -2.12 -5.88
C ALA A 37 -3.56 -1.53 -4.73
N GLY A 38 -3.97 -1.78 -3.49
CA GLY A 38 -3.34 -1.25 -2.27
C GLY A 38 -2.32 -2.19 -1.62
N ASN A 39 -1.86 -3.22 -2.32
CA ASN A 39 -0.98 -4.27 -1.76
C ASN A 39 0.51 -4.06 -2.07
N LEU A 40 0.84 -3.68 -3.31
CA LEU A 40 2.20 -3.37 -3.77
C LEU A 40 2.13 -2.06 -4.57
N GLY A 41 3.27 -1.38 -4.67
CA GLY A 41 3.39 -0.15 -5.46
C GLY A 41 2.98 -0.33 -6.93
N MET A 42 2.66 0.77 -7.60
CA MET A 42 2.33 0.84 -9.02
C MET A 42 1.19 -0.12 -9.39
N ASP A 43 0.08 -0.02 -8.65
CA ASP A 43 -1.13 -0.84 -8.85
C ASP A 43 -0.86 -2.35 -8.74
N GLY A 44 -0.20 -2.76 -7.66
CA GLY A 44 0.09 -4.18 -7.45
C GLY A 44 1.15 -4.71 -8.42
N SER A 45 2.08 -3.88 -8.88
CA SER A 45 3.02 -4.13 -9.98
C SER A 45 2.38 -4.35 -11.35
N ARG A 46 1.15 -3.87 -11.56
CA ARG A 46 0.39 -4.04 -12.82
C ARG A 46 0.13 -2.74 -13.58
N ALA A 47 0.76 -1.64 -13.17
CA ALA A 47 0.66 -0.36 -13.88
C ALA A 47 0.93 -0.46 -15.40
N ALA A 48 1.91 -1.27 -15.82
CA ALA A 48 2.27 -1.41 -17.23
C ALA A 48 1.17 -2.02 -18.12
N GLU A 49 0.25 -2.79 -17.53
CA GLU A 49 -0.85 -3.45 -18.26
C GLU A 49 -2.21 -2.77 -18.02
N ARG A 50 -2.36 -1.98 -16.95
CA ARG A 50 -3.63 -1.38 -16.53
C ARG A 50 -3.69 0.13 -16.71
N TRP A 51 -2.57 0.83 -16.82
CA TRP A 51 -2.56 2.28 -16.93
C TRP A 51 -2.38 2.71 -18.38
N TRP A 52 -2.85 3.91 -18.70
CA TRP A 52 -2.74 4.46 -20.05
C TRP A 52 -2.50 5.97 -19.98
N PHE A 53 -2.02 6.54 -21.09
CA PHE A 53 -1.91 7.98 -21.24
C PHE A 53 -3.20 8.54 -21.83
N GLU A 54 -3.66 9.66 -21.29
CA GLU A 54 -4.71 10.45 -21.92
C GLU A 54 -4.15 11.13 -23.19
N SER A 55 -4.96 11.11 -24.26
CA SER A 55 -4.65 11.68 -25.56
C SER A 55 -4.60 13.21 -25.55
#